data_AF-A0A3C0BCJ8-F1
#
_entry.id   AF-A0A3C0BCJ8-F1
#
_cell.length_a   1.000
_cell.length_b   1.000
_cell.length_c   1.000
_cell.angle_alpha   90.00
_cell.angle_beta   90.00
_cell.angle_gamma   90.00
#
_symmetry.space_group_name_H-M   'P 1'
#
loop_
_entity.id
_entity.type
_entity.pdbx_description
1 polymer ?
#
loop_
_entity_poly.entity_id
_entity_poly.type
_entity_poly.pdbx_seq_one_letter_code
_entity_poly.pdbx_strand_id
1 'polypeptide(L)'
;MSERNNILNEIDWKLVALYLLLISMGWINIYAAVYNEDHSSIIDLSQSYGRQMIWIVTSLFLGLVVLLTDARFFSTFAYLIYGIIILLLLAVLAFGTEISGSKSWFQIGDFAIQPSEFGKFATTLALAKFFSGQHINV
;
A
#
# COMPACT_ATOMS: atom_id res chain seq x y z
N MET A 1 -9.83 -32.77 16.35
CA MET A 1 -8.58 -32.07 16.70
C MET A 1 -8.24 -31.25 15.46
N SER A 2 -8.47 -29.94 15.51
CA SER A 2 -8.42 -29.05 14.34
C SER A 2 -7.02 -29.06 13.72
N GLU A 3 -6.89 -29.45 12.45
CA GLU A 3 -5.69 -29.21 11.68
C GLU A 3 -5.47 -27.70 11.61
N ARG A 4 -4.57 -27.18 12.45
CA ARG A 4 -4.01 -25.84 12.26
C ARG A 4 -3.18 -25.92 10.98
N ASN A 5 -3.79 -25.61 9.84
CA ASN A 5 -3.03 -25.19 8.68
C ASN A 5 -2.19 -24.00 9.13
N ASN A 6 -0.88 -24.20 9.20
CA ASN A 6 0.03 -23.12 9.52
C ASN A 6 -0.02 -22.16 8.35
N ILE A 7 -0.73 -21.04 8.49
CA ILE A 7 -0.85 -19.97 7.47
C ILE A 7 0.55 -19.59 6.94
N LEU A 8 1.58 -19.67 7.79
CA LEU A 8 3.00 -19.47 7.46
C LEU A 8 3.57 -20.44 6.40
N ASN A 9 3.00 -21.63 6.27
CA ASN A 9 3.40 -22.63 5.27
C ASN A 9 2.75 -22.39 3.91
N GLU A 10 1.66 -21.61 3.84
CA GLU A 10 0.99 -21.23 2.60
C GLU A 10 1.59 -19.97 1.97
N ILE A 11 2.47 -19.27 2.70
CA ILE A 11 3.17 -18.07 2.21
C ILE A 11 4.28 -18.49 1.25
N ASP A 12 4.32 -17.83 0.09
CA ASP A 12 5.47 -17.91 -0.82
C ASP A 12 6.65 -17.11 -0.26
N TRP A 13 7.51 -17.81 0.50
CA TRP A 13 8.71 -17.22 1.10
C TRP A 13 9.72 -16.69 0.07
N LYS A 14 9.71 -17.19 -1.17
CA LYS A 14 10.59 -16.65 -2.22
C LYS A 14 10.12 -15.26 -2.66
N LEU A 15 8.81 -15.07 -2.81
CA LEU A 15 8.22 -13.76 -3.10
C LEU A 15 8.52 -12.76 -1.97
N VAL A 16 8.33 -13.18 -0.72
CA VAL A 16 8.61 -12.33 0.46
C VAL A 16 10.10 -11.95 0.52
N ALA A 17 11.01 -12.90 0.30
CA ALA A 17 12.44 -12.63 0.27
C ALA A 17 12.82 -11.65 -0.85
N LEU A 18 12.25 -11.81 -2.06
CA LEU A 18 12.49 -10.89 -3.17
C LEU A 18 11.98 -9.48 -2.87
N TYR A 19 10.80 -9.37 -2.28
CA TYR A 19 10.23 -8.09 -1.84
C TYR A 19 11.12 -7.37 -0.82
N LEU A 20 11.59 -8.10 0.21
CA LEU A 20 12.50 -7.54 1.22
C LEU A 20 13.84 -7.10 0.63
N LEU A 21 14.38 -7.87 -0.32
CA LEU A 21 15.61 -7.52 -1.03
C LEU A 21 15.43 -6.22 -1.81
N LEU A 22 14.36 -6.10 -2.60
CA LEU A 22 14.09 -4.90 -3.41
C LEU A 22 13.90 -3.65 -2.55
N ILE A 23 13.17 -3.78 -1.42
CA ILE A 23 13.00 -2.67 -0.49
C ILE A 23 14.32 -2.26 0.15
N SER A 24 15.14 -3.22 0.57
CA SER A 24 16.44 -2.94 1.18
C SER A 24 17.38 -2.22 0.20
N MET A 25 17.42 -2.69 -1.06
CA MET A 25 18.19 -2.02 -2.12
C MET A 25 17.67 -0.60 -2.39
N GLY A 26 16.34 -0.42 -2.47
CA GLY A 26 15.73 0.89 -2.65
C GLY A 26 16.04 1.85 -1.52
N TRP A 27 16.01 1.37 -0.27
CA TRP A 27 16.33 2.18 0.91
C TRP A 27 17.79 2.64 0.92
N ILE A 28 18.73 1.72 0.64
CA ILE A 28 20.15 2.04 0.50
C ILE A 28 20.38 3.06 -0.62
N ASN A 29 19.67 2.93 -1.75
CA ASN A 29 19.78 3.86 -2.86
C ASN A 29 19.30 5.28 -2.48
N ILE A 30 18.22 5.41 -1.71
CA ILE A 30 17.73 6.71 -1.22
C ILE A 30 18.76 7.33 -0.26
N TYR A 31 19.35 6.53 0.63
CA TYR A 31 20.42 7.00 1.51
C TYR A 31 21.63 7.50 0.71
N ALA A 32 22.06 6.77 -0.31
CA ALA A 32 23.19 7.16 -1.16
C ALA A 32 22.89 8.44 -1.97
N ALA A 33 21.66 8.61 -2.45
CA ALA A 33 21.27 9.76 -3.28
C ALA A 33 21.13 11.08 -2.51
N VAL A 34 20.78 11.00 -1.22
CA VAL A 34 20.51 12.17 -0.34
C VAL A 34 21.52 12.22 0.82
N TYR A 35 22.69 11.60 0.65
CA TYR A 35 23.71 11.57 1.69
C TYR A 35 24.20 12.98 2.00
N ASN A 36 24.23 13.30 3.29
CA ASN A 36 24.71 14.58 3.80
C ASN A 36 25.63 14.33 5.00
N GLU A 37 26.83 14.90 4.98
CA GLU A 37 27.86 14.72 6.01
C GLU A 37 27.41 15.22 7.39
N ASP A 38 26.55 16.24 7.43
CA ASP A 38 26.02 16.82 8.68
C ASP A 38 24.95 15.94 9.35
N HIS A 39 24.34 15.02 8.60
CA HIS A 39 23.27 14.11 9.08
C HIS A 39 23.64 12.66 8.73
N SER A 40 24.70 12.16 9.38
CA SER A 40 25.30 10.86 9.08
C SER A 40 24.48 9.64 9.55
N SER A 41 23.50 9.82 10.44
CA SER A 41 22.69 8.72 10.96
C SER A 41 21.63 8.26 9.96
N ILE A 42 21.69 7.00 9.53
CA ILE A 42 20.71 6.36 8.61
C ILE A 42 19.27 6.35 9.17
N ILE A 43 19.07 6.67 10.45
CA ILE A 43 17.77 6.67 11.14
C ILE A 43 17.24 8.11 11.34
N ASP A 44 17.80 9.11 10.67
CA ASP A 44 17.32 10.49 10.81
C ASP A 44 15.95 10.71 10.12
N LEU A 45 14.89 10.87 10.92
CA LEU A 45 13.51 11.10 10.45
C LEU A 45 13.33 12.45 9.74
N SER A 46 14.25 13.41 9.93
CA SER A 46 14.24 14.68 9.19
C SER A 46 14.60 14.48 7.71
N GLN A 47 15.30 13.40 7.40
CA GLN A 47 15.76 13.08 6.05
C GLN A 47 14.83 12.10 5.33
N SER A 48 14.89 12.12 4.00
CA SER A 48 14.05 11.27 3.15
C SER A 48 14.25 9.77 3.40
N TYR A 49 15.47 9.34 3.72
CA TYR A 49 15.77 7.93 4.03
C TYR A 49 15.17 7.49 5.37
N GLY A 50 15.10 8.37 6.38
CA GLY A 50 14.47 8.05 7.67
C GLY A 50 12.96 7.99 7.55
N ARG A 51 12.36 8.92 6.78
CA ARG A 51 10.93 8.83 6.42
C ARG A 51 10.61 7.55 5.66
N GLN A 52 11.48 7.11 4.75
CA GLN A 52 11.29 5.86 4.03
C GLN A 52 11.23 4.65 4.97
N MET A 53 12.02 4.64 6.05
CA MET A 53 11.98 3.56 7.04
C MET A 53 10.60 3.47 7.72
N ILE A 54 9.97 4.60 8.04
CA ILE A 54 8.59 4.64 8.59
C ILE A 54 7.61 3.99 7.61
N TRP A 55 7.73 4.31 6.32
CA TRP A 55 6.87 3.73 5.28
C TRP A 55 7.09 2.24 5.08
N ILE A 56 8.32 1.75 5.17
CA ILE A 56 8.64 0.32 5.11
C ILE A 56 8.01 -0.43 6.30
N VAL A 57 8.16 0.10 7.51
CA VAL A 57 7.55 -0.50 8.71
C VAL A 57 6.02 -0.49 8.58
N THR A 58 5.46 0.62 8.11
CA THR A 58 4.01 0.76 7.89
C THR A 58 3.52 -0.23 6.83
N SER A 59 4.25 -0.43 5.73
CA SER A 59 3.85 -1.37 4.67
C SER A 59 3.92 -2.82 5.14
N LEU A 60 4.93 -3.19 5.94
CA LEU A 60 5.03 -4.52 6.55
C LEU A 60 3.89 -4.78 7.52
N PHE A 61 3.56 -3.79 8.37
CA PHE A 61 2.44 -3.87 9.29
C PHE A 61 1.10 -4.01 8.54
N LEU A 62 0.85 -3.16 7.54
CA LEU A 62 -0.37 -3.25 6.72
C LEU A 62 -0.44 -4.57 5.95
N GLY A 63 0.68 -5.06 5.42
CA GLY A 63 0.77 -6.35 4.76
C GLY A 63 0.39 -7.50 5.70
N LEU A 64 0.84 -7.46 6.95
CA LEU A 64 0.46 -8.43 7.98
C LEU A 64 -1.04 -8.37 8.28
N VAL A 65 -1.61 -7.17 8.43
CA VAL A 65 -3.06 -6.99 8.66
C VAL A 65 -3.87 -7.58 7.50
N VAL A 66 -3.47 -7.31 6.25
CA VAL A 66 -4.11 -7.87 5.06
C VAL A 66 -3.99 -9.39 5.02
N LEU A 67 -2.81 -9.94 5.34
CA LEU A 67 -2.58 -11.40 5.39
C LEU A 67 -3.46 -12.11 6.42
N LEU A 68 -3.70 -11.46 7.57
CA LEU A 68 -4.55 -12.00 8.64
C LEU A 68 -6.05 -11.79 8.36
N THR A 69 -6.41 -11.01 7.35
CA THR A 69 -7.80 -10.74 6.96
C THR A 69 -8.31 -11.83 6.03
N ASP A 70 -9.49 -12.37 6.32
CA ASP A 70 -10.14 -13.38 5.47
C ASP A 70 -10.41 -12.82 4.06
N ALA A 71 -10.00 -13.53 3.02
CA ALA A 71 -10.24 -13.16 1.62
C ALA A 71 -11.72 -12.87 1.31
N ARG A 72 -12.65 -13.54 2.01
CA ARG A 72 -14.10 -13.32 1.87
C ARG A 72 -14.53 -11.92 2.31
N PHE A 73 -13.80 -11.29 3.22
CA PHE A 73 -14.04 -9.89 3.60
C PHE A 73 -13.93 -8.98 2.38
N PHE A 74 -12.82 -9.08 1.65
CA PHE A 74 -12.59 -8.25 0.47
C PHE A 74 -13.62 -8.50 -0.63
N SER A 75 -13.96 -9.75 -0.91
CA SER A 75 -14.99 -10.06 -1.92
C SER A 75 -16.39 -9.60 -1.48
N THR A 76 -16.73 -9.69 -0.19
CA THR A 76 -18.05 -9.23 0.31
C THR A 76 -18.19 -7.72 0.18
N PHE A 77 -17.16 -6.97 0.59
CA PHE A 77 -17.19 -5.50 0.62
C PHE A 77 -16.67 -4.82 -0.65
N ALA A 78 -16.30 -5.55 -1.71
CA ALA A 78 -15.70 -5.02 -2.94
C ALA A 78 -16.40 -3.76 -3.50
N TYR A 79 -17.72 -3.82 -3.70
CA TYR A 79 -18.48 -2.68 -4.24
C TYR A 79 -18.60 -1.51 -3.27
N LEU A 80 -18.64 -1.77 -1.96
CA LEU A 80 -18.64 -0.73 -0.94
C LEU A 80 -17.28 -0.01 -0.93
N ILE A 81 -16.19 -0.78 -0.92
CA ILE A 81 -14.82 -0.25 -0.99
C ILE A 81 -14.66 0.59 -2.27
N TYR A 82 -15.11 0.08 -3.41
CA TYR A 82 -15.09 0.82 -4.67
C TYR A 82 -15.88 2.13 -4.62
N GLY A 83 -17.12 2.11 -4.10
CA GLY A 83 -17.93 3.32 -3.94
C GLY A 83 -17.24 4.38 -3.06
N ILE A 84 -16.67 3.97 -1.93
CA ILE A 84 -15.93 4.87 -1.03
C ILE A 84 -14.71 5.47 -1.75
N ILE A 85 -13.95 4.67 -2.48
CA ILE A 85 -12.77 5.14 -3.20
C ILE A 85 -13.14 6.10 -4.34
N ILE A 86 -14.24 5.86 -5.05
CA ILE A 86 -14.75 6.81 -6.06
C ILE A 86 -15.11 8.14 -5.40
N LEU A 87 -15.77 8.12 -4.24
CA LEU A 87 -16.06 9.35 -3.49
C LEU A 87 -14.78 10.07 -3.06
N LEU A 88 -13.75 9.35 -2.61
CA LEU A 88 -12.44 9.95 -2.27
C LEU A 88 -11.73 10.54 -3.49
N LEU A 89 -11.82 9.89 -4.65
CA LEU A 89 -11.29 10.42 -5.91
C LEU A 89 -12.02 11.70 -6.32
N LEU A 90 -13.35 11.75 -6.16
CA LEU A 90 -14.11 12.98 -6.38
C LEU A 90 -13.73 14.06 -5.36
N ALA A 91 -13.55 13.68 -4.10
CA ALA A 91 -13.19 14.61 -3.03
C ALA A 91 -11.79 15.23 -3.25
N VAL A 92 -10.81 14.49 -3.80
CA VAL A 92 -9.46 15.04 -4.01
C VAL A 92 -9.42 16.10 -5.11
N LEU A 93 -10.36 16.09 -6.06
CA LEU A 93 -10.48 17.17 -7.04
C LEU A 93 -10.92 18.49 -6.39
N ALA A 94 -11.77 18.42 -5.36
CA ALA A 94 -12.29 19.59 -4.65
C ALA A 94 -11.36 20.06 -3.52
N PHE A 95 -10.89 19.13 -2.70
CA PHE A 95 -10.18 19.39 -1.44
C PHE A 95 -8.71 18.95 -1.44
N GLY A 96 -8.21 18.40 -2.55
CA GLY A 96 -6.82 17.98 -2.67
C GLY A 96 -5.86 19.17 -2.81
N THR A 97 -4.63 18.96 -2.34
CA THR A 97 -3.52 19.88 -2.51
C THR A 97 -3.00 19.80 -3.94
N GLU A 98 -2.70 20.95 -4.53
CA GLU A 98 -2.09 21.03 -5.84
C GLU A 98 -0.58 20.80 -5.75
N ILE A 99 -0.10 19.71 -6.35
CA ILE A 99 1.32 19.36 -6.44
C ILE A 99 1.65 19.19 -7.92
N SER A 100 2.65 19.92 -8.41
CA SER A 100 3.06 19.89 -9.81
C SER A 100 1.93 20.18 -10.82
N GLY A 101 1.01 21.08 -10.47
CA GLY A 101 -0.13 21.47 -11.33
C GLY A 101 -1.30 20.48 -11.34
N SER A 102 -1.32 19.49 -10.44
CA SER A 102 -2.39 18.51 -10.32
C SER A 102 -2.88 18.34 -8.88
N LYS A 103 -4.21 18.30 -8.70
CA LYS A 103 -4.84 17.96 -7.42
C LYS A 103 -5.08 16.46 -7.32
N SER A 104 -4.13 15.77 -6.70
CA SER A 104 -4.19 14.31 -6.55
C SER A 104 -3.83 13.81 -5.14
N TRP A 105 -3.47 14.71 -4.22
CA TRP A 105 -2.99 14.36 -2.90
C TRP A 105 -3.83 15.04 -1.80
N PHE A 106 -4.16 14.27 -0.76
CA PHE A 106 -4.57 14.84 0.51
C PHE A 106 -3.34 14.99 1.40
N GLN A 107 -2.96 16.24 1.68
CA GLN A 107 -1.85 16.53 2.58
C GLN A 107 -2.36 16.67 4.02
N ILE A 108 -1.82 15.87 4.93
CA ILE A 108 -2.14 15.84 6.36
C ILE A 108 -0.83 16.00 7.13
N GLY A 109 -0.46 17.26 7.42
CA GLY A 109 0.86 17.59 7.98
C GLY A 109 1.99 17.18 7.03
N ASP A 110 2.92 16.38 7.53
CA ASP A 110 4.07 15.87 6.77
C ASP A 110 3.75 14.61 5.95
N PHE A 111 2.53 14.07 6.10
CA PHE A 111 2.08 12.90 5.35
C PHE A 111 1.18 13.32 4.20
N ALA A 112 1.28 12.59 3.09
CA ALA A 112 0.41 12.79 1.94
C ALA A 112 -0.19 11.45 1.53
N ILE A 113 -1.51 11.41 1.34
CA ILE A 113 -2.24 10.22 0.91
C ILE A 113 -2.78 10.48 -0.48
N GLN A 114 -2.47 9.56 -1.41
CA GLN A 114 -2.95 9.62 -2.78
C GLN A 114 -4.12 8.63 -2.96
N PRO A 115 -5.37 9.10 -3.15
CA PRO A 115 -6.52 8.21 -3.29
C PRO A 115 -6.44 7.28 -4.49
N SER A 116 -5.73 7.69 -5.56
CA SER A 116 -5.55 6.89 -6.78
C SER A 116 -4.81 5.57 -6.54
N GLU A 117 -3.95 5.50 -5.51
CA GLU A 117 -3.28 4.25 -5.14
C GLU A 117 -4.31 3.21 -4.67
N PHE A 118 -5.24 3.62 -3.81
CA PHE A 118 -6.38 2.77 -3.40
C PHE A 118 -7.36 2.53 -4.55
N GLY A 119 -7.49 3.49 -5.48
CA GLY A 119 -8.23 3.39 -6.74
C GLY A 119 -7.93 2.12 -7.52
N LYS A 120 -6.65 1.81 -7.70
CA LYS A 120 -6.19 0.61 -8.42
C LYS A 120 -6.73 -0.66 -7.76
N PHE A 121 -6.50 -0.81 -6.46
CA PHE A 121 -6.95 -2.00 -5.71
C PHE A 121 -8.47 -2.15 -5.67
N ALA A 122 -9.20 -1.07 -5.36
CA ALA A 122 -10.64 -1.10 -5.26
C ALA A 122 -11.32 -1.43 -6.60
N THR A 123 -10.78 -0.91 -7.71
CA THR A 123 -11.28 -1.19 -9.06
C THR A 123 -11.02 -2.65 -9.44
N THR A 124 -9.81 -3.16 -9.22
CA THR A 124 -9.49 -4.58 -9.47
C THR A 124 -10.39 -5.50 -8.66
N LEU A 125 -10.62 -5.18 -7.38
CA LEU A 125 -11.47 -5.97 -6.49
C LEU A 125 -12.94 -5.97 -6.93
N ALA A 126 -13.49 -4.80 -7.32
CA ALA A 126 -14.85 -4.70 -7.82
C ALA A 126 -15.04 -5.44 -9.15
N LEU A 127 -14.08 -5.32 -10.07
CA LEU A 127 -14.10 -6.05 -11.34
C LEU A 127 -14.01 -7.56 -11.12
N ALA A 128 -13.12 -8.03 -10.25
CA ALA A 128 -13.01 -9.45 -9.91
C ALA A 128 -14.35 -10.00 -9.37
N LYS A 129 -15.02 -9.25 -8.48
CA LYS A 129 -16.35 -9.63 -7.99
C LYS A 129 -17.40 -9.65 -9.08
N PHE A 130 -17.41 -8.63 -9.95
CA PHE A 130 -18.35 -8.54 -11.06
C PHE A 130 -18.25 -9.73 -12.00
N PHE A 131 -17.02 -10.08 -12.41
CA PHE A 131 -16.77 -11.24 -13.27
C PHE A 131 -17.01 -12.57 -12.58
N SER A 132 -16.76 -12.70 -11.28
CA SER A 132 -17.04 -13.94 -10.54
C SER A 132 -18.53 -14.23 -10.38
N GLY A 133 -19.40 -13.20 -10.37
CA GLY A 133 -20.84 -13.36 -10.23
C GLY A 133 -21.57 -13.67 -11.54
N GLN A 134 -20.95 -13.33 -12.67
CA GLN A 134 -21.39 -13.80 -13.98
C GLN A 134 -20.68 -15.13 -14.23
N HIS A 135 -21.35 -16.17 -14.73
CA HIS A 135 -20.71 -17.42 -15.12
C HIS A 135 -19.82 -17.24 -16.37
N ILE A 136 -18.90 -16.28 -16.34
CA ILE A 136 -17.86 -16.13 -17.34
C ILE A 136 -16.70 -16.98 -16.83
N ASN A 137 -16.68 -18.24 -17.27
CA ASN A 137 -15.47 -19.05 -17.19
C ASN A 137 -14.40 -18.33 -18.02
N VAL A 138 -13.48 -17.66 -17.33
CA VAL A 138 -12.21 -17.18 -17.89
C VAL A 138 -11.15 -18.24 -17.61
#